data_AF-A0A183V132-F1
#
_entry.id   AF-A0A183V132-F1
#
_cell.length_a   1.000
_cell.length_b   1.000
_cell.length_c   1.000
_cell.angle_alpha   90.00
_cell.angle_beta   90.00
_cell.angle_gamma   90.00
#
_symmetry.space_group_name_H-M   'P 1'
#
loop_
_entity.id
_entity.type
_entity.pdbx_description
1 polymer ?
#
loop_
_entity_poly.entity_id
_entity_poly.type
_entity_poly.pdbx_seq_one_letter_code
_entity_poly.pdbx_strand_id
1 'polypeptide(L)'
;MARSILRVGRNVFKTEKHLLLAPFYYVLERLSSHAITPTDLRHFLRLDLPLCCRNLEETEGEEPICEGEGGPVPIGRVKALVSMMTPRDHRVAQNPSFVEFDMSLEGFACLLIPSLAPISAELGGVGHGERVFPPLNGLTVATWLYVEKFSDKRVDPHPVRLLTIFRSHNAVQKKGEPSHDNTTLTCLSIQLSSIDRSLLICTMERERADGDLEKEDEMGADDLVRVALADVIATRQWTHVAVVLTRSVLKHSQVSVYINGHLHCTQKLHYVVQNVGGAAPHLACTNAVHAIIGTPPACRSLSRLHFKIASFFLLEEPLSAEAIARIYRLEPHYVGNFQVSFHLLQDIDEPGEPGTADADGTPLVNEERICLALSAVADTELNVARIGSMYSKADAAFIAPFLGVSIHDHSTPLRVLLNTVSHAPGPARSFGAVLLGYLGMRTFAPLPVTRLLESVGGVSCLFGLLAMATDSQELYASLKALAAAVKTDKAISNYLSATRSYQADSSNLRKLIDVEAAHANLN
;
A
#
# COMPACT_ATOMS: atom_id res chain seq x y z
N MET A 1 -11.94 -6.23 -17.67
CA MET A 1 -11.91 -5.41 -18.91
C MET A 1 -10.85 -5.91 -19.90
N ALA A 2 -9.59 -6.12 -19.48
CA ALA A 2 -8.51 -6.64 -20.33
C ALA A 2 -8.86 -7.98 -21.02
N ARG A 3 -9.37 -8.97 -20.27
CA ARG A 3 -9.86 -10.25 -20.81
C ARG A 3 -10.90 -10.10 -21.93
N SER A 4 -11.83 -9.15 -21.79
CA SER A 4 -12.86 -8.89 -22.80
C SER A 4 -12.25 -8.34 -24.10
N ILE A 5 -11.26 -7.46 -23.99
CA ILE A 5 -10.52 -6.92 -25.14
C ILE A 5 -9.69 -8.01 -25.81
N LEU A 6 -9.02 -8.87 -25.05
CA LEU A 6 -8.28 -10.02 -25.60
C LEU A 6 -9.21 -11.01 -26.30
N ARG A 7 -10.41 -11.24 -25.75
CA ARG A 7 -11.43 -12.12 -26.34
C ARG A 7 -12.00 -11.55 -27.64
N VAL A 8 -12.43 -10.28 -27.64
CA VAL A 8 -13.00 -9.60 -28.81
C VAL A 8 -11.92 -9.36 -29.88
N GLY A 9 -10.71 -9.00 -29.45
CA GLY A 9 -9.57 -8.72 -30.31
C GLY A 9 -8.81 -9.95 -30.78
N ARG A 10 -9.24 -11.19 -30.48
CA ARG A 10 -8.50 -12.42 -30.80
C ARG A 10 -8.09 -12.50 -32.27
N ASN A 11 -8.99 -12.11 -33.18
CA ASN A 11 -8.74 -12.13 -34.62
C ASN A 11 -7.93 -10.89 -35.06
N VAL A 12 -8.13 -9.74 -34.41
CA VAL A 12 -7.35 -8.52 -34.64
C VAL A 12 -5.87 -8.77 -34.34
N PHE A 13 -5.55 -9.38 -33.20
CA PHE A 13 -4.17 -9.71 -32.78
C PHE A 13 -3.53 -10.87 -33.56
N LYS A 14 -4.26 -11.54 -34.46
CA LYS A 14 -3.73 -12.56 -35.37
C LYS A 14 -3.32 -11.99 -36.73
N THR A 15 -3.82 -10.81 -37.10
CA THR A 15 -3.64 -10.24 -38.44
C THR A 15 -2.93 -8.89 -38.35
N GLU A 16 -1.66 -8.86 -38.76
CA GLU A 16 -0.81 -7.66 -38.63
C GLU A 16 -1.29 -6.45 -39.46
N LYS A 17 -2.06 -6.69 -40.51
CA LYS A 17 -2.61 -5.65 -41.39
C LYS A 17 -4.01 -5.16 -40.97
N HIS A 18 -4.52 -5.59 -39.81
CA HIS A 18 -5.86 -5.23 -39.37
C HIS A 18 -5.94 -3.76 -38.95
N LEU A 19 -6.89 -3.00 -39.50
CA LEU A 19 -7.03 -1.53 -39.27
C LEU A 19 -7.17 -1.16 -37.78
N LEU A 20 -7.78 -2.05 -36.98
CA LEU A 20 -7.97 -1.84 -35.54
C LEU A 20 -6.78 -2.29 -34.67
N LEU A 21 -5.71 -2.83 -35.24
CA LEU A 21 -4.61 -3.41 -34.47
C LEU A 21 -3.90 -2.36 -33.59
N ALA A 22 -3.61 -1.17 -34.13
CA ALA A 22 -2.95 -0.11 -33.39
C ALA A 22 -3.80 0.44 -32.21
N PRO A 23 -5.10 0.76 -32.39
CA PRO A 23 -5.98 1.10 -31.26
C PRO A 23 -6.05 0.01 -30.19
N PHE A 24 -6.11 -1.27 -30.58
CA PHE A 24 -6.15 -2.38 -29.63
C PHE A 24 -4.85 -2.49 -28.83
N TYR A 25 -3.69 -2.32 -29.45
CA TYR A 25 -2.42 -2.27 -28.73
C TYR A 25 -2.34 -1.07 -27.78
N TYR A 26 -2.81 0.11 -28.19
CA TYR A 26 -2.83 1.29 -27.32
C TYR A 26 -3.69 1.09 -26.07
N VAL A 27 -4.89 0.54 -26.22
CA VAL A 27 -5.78 0.25 -25.08
C VAL A 27 -5.18 -0.84 -24.20
N LEU A 28 -4.61 -1.90 -24.79
CA LEU A 28 -3.96 -2.97 -24.04
C LEU A 28 -2.78 -2.44 -23.23
N GLU A 29 -1.96 -1.53 -23.81
CA GLU A 29 -0.85 -0.89 -23.13
C GLU A 29 -1.31 -0.10 -21.90
N ARG A 30 -2.39 0.68 -22.00
CA ARG A 30 -2.95 1.42 -20.86
C ARG A 30 -3.64 0.54 -19.82
N LEU A 31 -4.17 -0.62 -20.23
CA LEU A 31 -4.68 -1.61 -19.30
C LEU A 31 -3.56 -2.41 -18.64
N SER A 32 -2.43 -2.60 -19.31
CA SER A 32 -1.27 -3.33 -18.78
C SER A 32 -0.65 -2.67 -17.56
N SER A 33 -0.71 -1.33 -17.49
CA SER A 33 -0.24 -0.62 -16.32
C SER A 33 -1.15 -0.77 -15.10
N HIS A 34 -2.42 -1.15 -15.28
CA HIS A 34 -3.44 -1.04 -14.22
C HIS A 34 -4.22 -2.33 -13.90
N ALA A 35 -4.42 -3.25 -14.85
CA ALA A 35 -5.45 -4.29 -14.72
C ALA A 35 -5.23 -5.56 -15.58
N ILE A 36 -4.01 -5.85 -16.05
CA ILE A 36 -3.72 -7.16 -16.67
C ILE A 36 -3.53 -8.20 -15.57
N THR A 37 -4.20 -9.34 -15.69
CA THR A 37 -4.04 -10.49 -14.80
C THR A 37 -2.96 -11.45 -15.31
N PRO A 38 -2.37 -12.32 -14.47
CA PRO A 38 -1.46 -13.37 -14.93
C PRO A 38 -2.07 -14.23 -16.04
N THR A 39 -3.37 -14.56 -15.95
CA THR A 39 -4.10 -15.31 -16.98
C THR A 39 -4.20 -14.53 -18.29
N ASP A 40 -4.46 -13.23 -18.25
CA ASP A 40 -4.50 -12.39 -19.44
C ASP A 40 -3.12 -12.32 -20.12
N LEU A 41 -2.05 -12.19 -19.34
CA LEU A 41 -0.66 -12.20 -19.85
C LEU A 41 -0.30 -13.56 -20.44
N ARG A 42 -0.67 -14.66 -19.77
CA ARG A 42 -0.47 -16.03 -20.25
C ARG A 42 -1.17 -16.26 -21.58
N HIS A 43 -2.42 -15.81 -21.73
CA HIS A 43 -3.15 -15.86 -22.99
C HIS A 43 -2.51 -14.98 -24.08
N PHE A 44 -2.07 -13.78 -23.72
CA PHE A 44 -1.41 -12.85 -24.64
C PHE A 44 -0.12 -13.45 -25.21
N LEU A 45 0.70 -14.08 -24.36
CA LEU A 45 1.94 -14.75 -24.72
C LEU A 45 1.73 -16.15 -25.36
N ARG A 46 0.47 -16.60 -25.52
CA ARG A 46 0.11 -17.95 -26.00
C ARG A 46 0.72 -19.07 -25.14
N LEU A 47 0.82 -18.83 -23.83
CA LEU A 47 1.35 -19.76 -22.84
C LEU A 47 0.26 -20.65 -22.20
N ASP A 48 -1.01 -20.45 -22.55
CA ASP A 48 -2.13 -21.27 -22.10
C ASP A 48 -2.42 -22.45 -23.03
N LEU A 49 -3.01 -23.50 -22.44
CA LEU A 49 -3.46 -24.75 -23.06
C LEU A 49 -3.93 -24.57 -24.52
N PRO A 50 -3.03 -24.89 -25.47
CA PRO A 50 -1.61 -25.08 -25.17
C PRO A 50 -0.67 -24.15 -25.87
N LEU A 51 0.42 -23.95 -25.12
CA LEU A 51 1.79 -23.71 -25.51
C LEU A 51 2.07 -24.46 -26.82
N CYS A 52 1.55 -23.90 -27.90
CA CYS A 52 1.45 -24.52 -29.21
C CYS A 52 0.75 -25.91 -29.24
N CYS A 53 -0.60 -25.94 -29.15
CA CYS A 53 -1.56 -27.00 -29.62
C CYS A 53 -2.07 -28.05 -28.61
N ARG A 54 -3.42 -28.09 -28.43
CA ARG A 54 -4.38 -28.86 -27.55
C ARG A 54 -3.98 -29.76 -26.33
N ASN A 55 -4.92 -29.88 -25.37
CA ASN A 55 -4.83 -30.65 -24.11
C ASN A 55 -4.31 -32.09 -24.36
N LEU A 56 -3.46 -32.62 -23.46
CA LEU A 56 -2.93 -34.00 -23.56
C LEU A 56 -3.96 -35.08 -23.18
N GLU A 57 -5.04 -34.70 -22.50
CA GLU A 57 -6.17 -35.58 -22.17
C GLU A 57 -7.35 -35.21 -23.06
N GLU A 58 -7.69 -36.09 -24.00
CA GLU A 58 -8.85 -35.94 -24.89
C GLU A 58 -10.13 -35.85 -24.06
N THR A 59 -10.83 -34.71 -24.16
CA THR A 59 -12.20 -34.60 -23.63
C THR A 59 -13.17 -34.61 -24.80
N GLU A 60 -14.21 -35.44 -24.73
CA GLU A 60 -15.22 -35.54 -25.78
C GLU A 60 -15.87 -34.17 -26.05
N GLY A 61 -15.67 -33.63 -27.25
CA GLY A 61 -16.28 -32.37 -27.70
C GLY A 61 -15.32 -31.28 -28.19
N GLU A 62 -14.00 -31.52 -28.21
CA GLU A 62 -13.06 -30.58 -28.83
C GLU A 62 -13.06 -30.67 -30.38
N GLU A 63 -13.07 -29.51 -31.09
CA GLU A 63 -12.85 -29.46 -32.55
C GLU A 63 -11.55 -30.22 -32.97
N PRO A 64 -11.45 -30.77 -34.19
CA PRO A 64 -10.24 -31.46 -34.64
C PRO A 64 -9.05 -30.50 -34.84
N ILE A 65 -7.82 -31.01 -34.68
CA ILE A 65 -6.56 -30.26 -34.94
C ILE A 65 -6.50 -29.90 -36.43
N CYS A 66 -6.40 -28.61 -36.76
CA CYS A 66 -6.10 -28.16 -38.12
C CYS A 66 -4.59 -28.08 -38.34
N GLU A 67 -4.10 -28.43 -39.54
CA GLU A 67 -2.70 -28.20 -39.92
C GLU A 67 -2.38 -26.69 -39.79
N GLY A 68 -1.46 -26.33 -38.89
CA GLY A 68 -1.07 -24.94 -38.60
C GLY A 68 -1.64 -24.35 -37.31
N GLU A 69 -2.33 -25.12 -36.46
CA GLU A 69 -2.44 -24.74 -35.05
C GLU A 69 -1.03 -24.79 -34.43
N GLY A 70 -0.67 -23.78 -33.61
CA GLY A 70 0.68 -23.61 -33.04
C GLY A 70 1.60 -22.68 -33.84
N GLY A 71 2.68 -22.17 -33.24
CA GLY A 71 3.68 -21.32 -33.92
C GLY A 71 4.24 -20.16 -33.08
N PRO A 72 5.29 -19.46 -33.56
CA PRO A 72 5.95 -18.39 -32.83
C PRO A 72 4.97 -17.28 -32.44
N VAL A 73 5.30 -16.54 -31.37
CA VAL A 73 4.53 -15.37 -30.95
C VAL A 73 4.69 -14.28 -32.01
N PRO A 74 3.61 -13.77 -32.61
CA PRO A 74 3.72 -12.75 -33.66
C PRO A 74 4.50 -11.52 -33.19
N ILE A 75 5.37 -10.97 -34.04
CA ILE A 75 6.25 -9.84 -33.70
C ILE A 75 5.47 -8.62 -33.18
N GLY A 76 4.26 -8.37 -33.67
CA GLY A 76 3.39 -7.31 -33.14
C GLY A 76 3.10 -7.45 -31.64
N ARG A 77 2.92 -8.68 -31.14
CA ARG A 77 2.71 -8.93 -29.70
C ARG A 77 3.98 -8.75 -28.91
N VAL A 78 5.13 -9.16 -29.46
CA VAL A 78 6.44 -8.93 -28.83
C VAL A 78 6.73 -7.44 -28.72
N LYS A 79 6.47 -6.66 -29.78
CA LYS A 79 6.60 -5.19 -29.77
C LYS A 79 5.65 -4.53 -28.77
N ALA A 80 4.43 -5.02 -28.65
CA ALA A 80 3.49 -4.56 -27.63
C ALA A 80 3.96 -4.93 -26.22
N LEU A 81 4.52 -6.12 -26.01
CA LEU A 81 5.13 -6.52 -24.74
C LEU A 81 6.27 -5.59 -24.34
N VAL A 82 7.17 -5.28 -25.28
CA VAL A 82 8.21 -4.24 -25.09
C VAL A 82 7.55 -2.94 -24.64
N SER A 83 6.53 -2.46 -25.36
CA SER A 83 5.82 -1.23 -25.02
C SER A 83 5.20 -1.25 -23.62
N MET A 84 4.61 -2.37 -23.20
CA MET A 84 4.03 -2.54 -21.86
C MET A 84 5.10 -2.57 -20.76
N MET A 85 6.31 -3.00 -21.07
CA MET A 85 7.43 -3.08 -20.13
C MET A 85 8.33 -1.83 -20.17
N THR A 86 8.29 -1.03 -21.24
CA THR A 86 9.02 0.23 -21.36
C THR A 86 8.12 1.40 -20.99
N PRO A 87 8.38 2.13 -19.89
CA PRO A 87 7.59 3.29 -19.51
C PRO A 87 7.62 4.38 -20.60
N ARG A 88 6.50 4.65 -21.26
CA ARG A 88 6.37 5.85 -22.12
C ARG A 88 6.14 7.13 -21.31
N ASP A 89 5.64 6.99 -20.09
CA ASP A 89 5.32 8.09 -19.18
C ASP A 89 5.90 7.77 -17.78
N HIS A 90 7.08 8.32 -17.48
CA HIS A 90 7.81 8.04 -16.24
C HIS A 90 6.97 8.31 -14.98
N ARG A 91 5.98 9.20 -15.07
CA ARG A 91 5.11 9.59 -13.96
C ARG A 91 4.11 8.53 -13.53
N VAL A 92 3.73 7.60 -14.41
CA VAL A 92 2.71 6.56 -14.12
C VAL A 92 3.35 5.22 -13.81
N ALA A 93 4.48 4.89 -14.45
CA ALA A 93 5.14 3.60 -14.28
C ALA A 93 5.94 3.45 -12.97
N GLN A 94 6.21 4.55 -12.26
CA GLN A 94 6.96 4.57 -10.99
C GLN A 94 6.13 5.03 -9.79
N ASN A 95 4.81 5.18 -9.93
CA ASN A 95 4.01 5.46 -8.75
C ASN A 95 3.87 4.18 -7.93
N PRO A 96 4.12 4.23 -6.61
CA PRO A 96 3.85 3.11 -5.72
C PRO A 96 2.35 2.83 -5.65
N SER A 97 1.96 1.72 -5.02
CA SER A 97 0.58 1.54 -4.62
C SER A 97 0.16 2.63 -3.63
N PHE A 98 -1.03 3.22 -3.75
CA PHE A 98 -1.52 4.23 -2.83
C PHE A 98 -3.04 4.26 -2.69
N VAL A 99 -3.48 4.86 -1.59
CA VAL A 99 -4.84 5.35 -1.41
C VAL A 99 -4.84 6.86 -1.49
N GLU A 100 -5.75 7.39 -2.29
CA GLU A 100 -5.95 8.80 -2.52
C GLU A 100 -7.15 9.33 -1.74
N PHE A 101 -7.00 10.52 -1.19
CA PHE A 101 -7.97 11.25 -0.38
C PHE A 101 -8.21 12.62 -0.99
N ASP A 102 -9.33 12.79 -1.68
CA ASP A 102 -9.76 14.02 -2.34
C ASP A 102 -10.99 14.60 -1.62
N MET A 103 -10.79 15.73 -0.95
CA MET A 103 -11.85 16.40 -0.19
C MET A 103 -12.74 17.29 -1.08
N SER A 104 -12.44 17.44 -2.38
CA SER A 104 -13.10 18.43 -3.23
C SER A 104 -14.55 18.08 -3.59
N LEU A 105 -14.88 16.79 -3.57
CA LEU A 105 -16.20 16.29 -3.97
C LEU A 105 -17.18 16.26 -2.79
N GLU A 106 -16.75 15.69 -1.66
CA GLU A 106 -17.64 15.39 -0.53
C GLU A 106 -17.20 16.06 0.77
N GLY A 107 -15.97 16.58 0.83
CA GLY A 107 -15.40 17.19 2.02
C GLY A 107 -14.97 16.21 3.11
N PHE A 108 -15.08 14.91 2.86
CA PHE A 108 -14.57 13.86 3.73
C PHE A 108 -14.01 12.71 2.89
N ALA A 109 -13.02 12.04 3.44
CA ALA A 109 -12.42 10.83 2.92
C ALA A 109 -11.55 10.25 4.04
N CYS A 110 -11.84 9.04 4.48
CA CYS A 110 -11.04 8.41 5.53
C CYS A 110 -10.95 6.89 5.41
N LEU A 111 -9.90 6.34 6.02
CA LEU A 111 -9.78 4.93 6.34
C LEU A 111 -10.23 4.74 7.78
N LEU A 112 -11.31 3.99 7.98
CA LEU A 112 -11.83 3.62 9.30
C LEU A 112 -11.23 2.28 9.72
N ILE A 113 -10.49 2.27 10.83
CA ILE A 113 -9.79 1.10 11.35
C ILE A 113 -10.51 0.62 12.63
N PRO A 114 -11.31 -0.43 12.56
CA PRO A 114 -11.92 -1.04 13.73
C PRO A 114 -10.88 -1.83 14.53
N SER A 115 -11.13 -1.99 15.83
CA SER A 115 -10.42 -2.93 16.73
C SER A 115 -8.90 -2.96 16.54
N LEU A 116 -8.27 -1.79 16.68
CA LEU A 116 -6.84 -1.60 16.54
C LEU A 116 -6.05 -2.41 17.56
N ALA A 117 -6.51 -2.39 18.82
CA ALA A 117 -5.89 -3.10 19.94
C ALA A 117 -6.97 -3.89 20.71
N PRO A 118 -7.40 -5.04 20.17
CA PRO A 118 -8.43 -5.85 20.79
C PRO A 118 -7.88 -6.62 22.00
N ILE A 119 -8.53 -6.47 23.14
CA ILE A 119 -8.20 -7.17 24.40
C ILE A 119 -9.13 -8.36 24.66
N SER A 120 -10.24 -8.47 23.93
CA SER A 120 -11.18 -9.59 24.00
C SER A 120 -11.87 -9.74 22.64
N ALA A 121 -12.28 -10.96 22.29
CA ALA A 121 -13.00 -11.23 21.05
C ALA A 121 -14.34 -10.46 20.96
N GLU A 122 -14.93 -10.11 22.10
CA GLU A 122 -16.15 -9.29 22.16
C GLU A 122 -15.92 -7.85 21.67
N LEU A 123 -14.68 -7.36 21.74
CA LEU A 123 -14.28 -6.04 21.29
C LEU A 123 -13.74 -6.03 19.86
N GLY A 124 -13.85 -7.16 19.13
CA GLY A 124 -13.51 -7.25 17.71
C GLY A 124 -12.08 -7.71 17.41
N GLY A 125 -11.68 -7.57 16.15
CA GLY A 125 -10.36 -7.95 15.65
C GLY A 125 -10.24 -9.42 15.21
N VAL A 126 -9.03 -9.75 14.74
CA VAL A 126 -8.64 -11.04 14.15
C VAL A 126 -7.41 -11.58 14.87
N GLY A 127 -7.39 -12.89 15.12
CA GLY A 127 -6.30 -13.58 15.82
C GLY A 127 -6.65 -13.93 17.26
N HIS A 128 -5.62 -14.35 18.02
CA HIS A 128 -5.75 -14.78 19.40
C HIS A 128 -4.87 -13.92 20.31
N GLY A 129 -5.22 -13.82 21.60
CA GLY A 129 -4.46 -13.08 22.60
C GLY A 129 -4.84 -11.60 22.67
N GLU A 130 -4.48 -10.99 23.79
CA GLU A 130 -4.88 -9.63 24.14
C GLU A 130 -3.82 -8.62 23.67
N ARG A 131 -4.26 -7.53 23.05
CA ARG A 131 -3.39 -6.42 22.63
C ARG A 131 -3.72 -5.17 23.44
N VAL A 132 -2.81 -4.80 24.34
CA VAL A 132 -3.00 -3.66 25.26
C VAL A 132 -2.63 -2.35 24.56
N PHE A 133 -3.47 -1.33 24.73
CA PHE A 133 -3.19 0.03 24.25
C PHE A 133 -3.24 1.07 25.39
N PRO A 134 -2.28 2.00 25.44
CA PRO A 134 -1.14 2.15 24.54
C PRO A 134 -0.07 1.09 24.82
N PRO A 135 0.79 0.77 23.83
CA PRO A 135 1.86 -0.20 24.03
C PRO A 135 2.79 0.20 25.18
N LEU A 136 3.28 -0.77 25.94
CA LEU A 136 4.04 -0.49 27.16
C LEU A 136 5.44 0.09 26.89
N ASN A 137 6.03 -0.20 25.73
CA ASN A 137 7.40 0.19 25.40
C ASN A 137 7.48 1.47 24.55
N GLY A 138 6.35 1.99 24.08
CA GLY A 138 6.31 3.04 23.08
C GLY A 138 5.66 2.58 21.78
N LEU A 139 5.48 3.52 20.85
CA LEU A 139 4.74 3.33 19.61
C LEU A 139 5.48 4.03 18.47
N THR A 140 5.53 3.42 17.29
CA THR A 140 6.00 4.07 16.07
C THR A 140 4.89 4.09 15.02
N VAL A 141 4.63 5.26 14.45
CA VAL A 141 3.79 5.45 13.26
C VAL A 141 4.71 5.77 12.10
N ALA A 142 4.64 5.03 10.99
CA ALA A 142 5.43 5.31 9.79
C ALA A 142 4.55 5.27 8.55
N THR A 143 4.68 6.27 7.68
CA THR A 143 3.88 6.35 6.46
C THR A 143 4.59 7.10 5.34
N TRP A 144 4.30 6.71 4.10
CA TRP A 144 4.67 7.46 2.92
C TRP A 144 3.51 8.36 2.50
N LEU A 145 3.74 9.68 2.60
CA LEU A 145 2.78 10.73 2.29
C LEU A 145 3.14 11.41 0.98
N TYR A 146 2.14 11.67 0.14
CA TYR A 146 2.26 12.54 -1.03
C TYR A 146 1.12 13.54 -1.00
N VAL A 147 1.43 14.83 -0.93
CA VAL A 147 0.42 15.89 -0.95
C VAL A 147 0.36 16.48 -2.36
N GLU A 148 -0.72 16.24 -3.08
CA GLU A 148 -0.93 16.85 -4.40
C GLU A 148 -1.27 18.34 -4.23
N LYS A 149 -2.14 18.66 -3.26
CA LYS A 149 -2.57 20.03 -2.99
C LYS A 149 -2.96 20.20 -1.52
N PHE A 150 -2.42 21.22 -0.87
CA PHE A 150 -2.89 21.65 0.45
C PHE A 150 -4.16 22.50 0.35
N SER A 151 -4.94 22.50 1.43
CA SER A 151 -6.00 23.49 1.67
C SER A 151 -5.44 24.91 1.78
N ASP A 152 -6.29 25.91 1.56
CA ASP A 152 -5.97 27.31 1.90
C ASP A 152 -6.58 27.67 3.23
N LYS A 153 -5.74 28.06 4.21
CA LYS A 153 -6.19 28.44 5.55
C LYS A 153 -7.26 29.53 5.58
N ARG A 154 -7.33 30.41 4.58
CA ARG A 154 -8.28 31.53 4.54
C ARG A 154 -9.60 31.16 3.88
N VAL A 155 -9.60 30.16 3.00
CA VAL A 155 -10.73 29.82 2.15
C VAL A 155 -11.37 28.51 2.60
N ASP A 156 -10.55 27.48 2.81
CA ASP A 156 -10.97 26.11 3.08
C ASP A 156 -10.03 25.41 4.09
N PRO A 157 -9.88 25.93 5.33
CA PRO A 157 -8.94 25.39 6.31
C PRO A 157 -9.26 23.93 6.63
N HIS A 158 -8.40 23.02 6.15
CA HIS A 158 -8.60 21.58 6.25
C HIS A 158 -7.27 20.87 6.52
N PRO A 159 -7.01 20.34 7.73
CA PRO A 159 -5.74 19.69 8.05
C PRO A 159 -5.59 18.32 7.38
N VAL A 160 -4.36 17.89 7.12
CA VAL A 160 -4.08 16.50 6.72
C VAL A 160 -4.03 15.63 7.96
N ARG A 161 -5.10 14.90 8.25
CA ARG A 161 -5.20 14.01 9.42
C ARG A 161 -4.51 12.69 9.12
N LEU A 162 -3.28 12.51 9.62
CA LEU A 162 -2.47 11.32 9.37
C LEU A 162 -2.89 10.13 10.23
N LEU A 163 -3.27 10.37 11.49
CA LEU A 163 -3.79 9.33 12.38
C LEU A 163 -4.57 9.95 13.54
N THR A 164 -5.75 9.40 13.82
CA THR A 164 -6.50 9.67 15.04
C THR A 164 -6.83 8.34 15.69
N ILE A 165 -6.35 8.07 16.91
CA ILE A 165 -6.72 6.91 17.71
C ILE A 165 -7.70 7.36 18.79
N PHE A 166 -8.80 6.63 18.92
CA PHE A 166 -9.82 6.91 19.91
C PHE A 166 -10.36 5.62 20.55
N ARG A 167 -10.90 5.79 21.75
CA ARG A 167 -11.55 4.76 22.55
C ARG A 167 -13.05 4.95 22.45
N SER A 168 -13.79 3.87 22.25
CA SER A 168 -15.25 3.89 22.38
C SER A 168 -15.68 3.00 23.54
N HIS A 169 -16.51 3.55 24.42
CA HIS A 169 -17.12 2.77 25.48
C HIS A 169 -18.33 2.02 24.93
N ASN A 170 -18.26 0.70 24.87
CA ASN A 170 -19.44 -0.12 24.59
C ASN A 170 -20.25 -0.24 25.88
N ALA A 171 -21.15 0.71 26.15
CA ALA A 171 -22.19 0.44 27.14
C ALA A 171 -23.07 -0.66 26.56
N VAL A 172 -23.06 -1.85 27.19
CA VAL A 172 -24.03 -2.91 26.92
C VAL A 172 -25.42 -2.26 26.96
N GLN A 173 -26.11 -2.28 25.81
CA GLN A 173 -27.45 -1.71 25.67
C GLN A 173 -28.37 -2.31 26.74
N LYS A 174 -28.70 -1.54 27.77
CA LYS A 174 -29.92 -1.82 28.55
C LYS A 174 -31.09 -1.43 27.68
N LYS A 175 -31.94 -2.41 27.34
CA LYS A 175 -33.21 -2.18 26.63
C LYS A 175 -34.00 -1.09 27.35
N GLY A 176 -34.26 0.04 26.68
CA GLY A 176 -35.29 1.00 27.10
C GLY A 176 -34.88 2.46 27.25
N GLU A 177 -33.61 2.83 27.09
CA GLU A 177 -33.19 4.25 27.17
C GLU A 177 -32.87 4.85 25.79
N PRO A 178 -33.24 6.12 25.54
CA PRO A 178 -32.99 6.79 24.27
C PRO A 178 -31.48 6.96 24.03
N SER A 179 -31.09 6.78 22.77
CA SER A 179 -29.71 6.78 22.28
C SER A 179 -29.03 8.15 22.36
N HIS A 180 -28.50 8.50 23.52
CA HIS A 180 -27.63 9.66 23.67
C HIS A 180 -26.24 9.21 24.11
N ASP A 181 -25.30 9.44 23.20
CA ASP A 181 -23.84 9.47 23.34
C ASP A 181 -23.09 8.15 23.62
N ASN A 182 -22.73 7.47 22.52
CA ASN A 182 -21.47 6.71 22.49
C ASN A 182 -20.33 7.71 22.69
N THR A 183 -19.94 7.98 23.94
CA THR A 183 -18.78 8.82 24.25
C THR A 183 -17.52 8.21 23.67
N THR A 184 -17.01 8.81 22.59
CA THR A 184 -15.72 8.49 21.99
C THR A 184 -14.66 9.41 22.51
N LEU A 185 -13.53 8.86 22.96
CA LEU A 185 -12.44 9.65 23.51
C LEU A 185 -11.19 9.48 22.65
N THR A 186 -10.80 10.53 21.94
CA THR A 186 -9.51 10.60 21.23
C THR A 186 -8.39 10.60 22.23
N CYS A 187 -7.35 9.81 22.00
CA CYS A 187 -6.20 9.70 22.90
C CYS A 187 -4.85 9.87 22.18
N LEU A 188 -4.85 9.82 20.84
CA LEU A 188 -3.70 10.22 20.02
C LEU A 188 -4.20 10.86 18.73
N SER A 189 -3.62 11.98 18.34
CA SER A 189 -3.91 12.64 17.07
C SER A 189 -2.63 13.18 16.45
N ILE A 190 -2.43 12.87 15.17
CA ILE A 190 -1.30 13.31 14.35
C ILE A 190 -1.89 13.95 13.09
N GLN A 191 -1.66 15.25 12.90
CA GLN A 191 -2.13 15.97 11.71
C GLN A 191 -1.11 16.99 11.20
N LEU A 192 -1.10 17.25 9.90
CA LEU A 192 -0.43 18.42 9.33
C LEU A 192 -1.39 19.60 9.30
N SER A 193 -0.92 20.73 9.82
CA SER A 193 -1.60 22.00 9.82
C SER A 193 -1.96 22.47 8.40
N SER A 194 -3.15 23.03 8.25
CA SER A 194 -3.54 23.79 7.05
C SER A 194 -2.95 25.20 7.00
N ILE A 195 -2.37 25.69 8.11
CA ILE A 195 -1.92 27.07 8.29
C ILE A 195 -0.46 27.25 7.84
N ASP A 196 0.41 26.40 8.36
CA ASP A 196 1.87 26.48 8.21
C ASP A 196 2.51 25.12 7.87
N ARG A 197 1.69 24.07 7.63
CA ARG A 197 2.14 22.70 7.36
C ARG A 197 2.96 22.08 8.49
N SER A 198 2.89 22.62 9.71
CA SER A 198 3.49 21.99 10.88
C SER A 198 2.80 20.67 11.21
N LEU A 199 3.58 19.68 11.64
CA LEU A 199 3.06 18.44 12.20
C LEU A 199 2.69 18.66 13.66
N LEU A 200 1.41 18.45 13.96
CA LEU A 200 0.83 18.50 15.29
C LEU A 200 0.64 17.09 15.81
N ILE A 201 1.18 16.81 16.99
CA ILE A 201 1.10 15.51 17.66
C ILE A 201 0.54 15.76 19.05
N CYS A 202 -0.64 15.21 19.33
CA CYS A 202 -1.38 15.40 20.57
C CYS A 202 -1.73 14.07 21.21
N THR A 203 -1.45 13.95 22.51
CA THR A 203 -1.73 12.77 23.34
C THR A 203 -2.80 13.02 24.41
N MET A 204 -3.36 14.23 24.44
CA MET A 204 -4.43 14.61 25.37
C MET A 204 -5.72 13.87 25.05
N GLU A 205 -6.41 13.37 26.09
CA GLU A 205 -7.74 12.79 25.94
C GLU A 205 -8.77 13.86 25.57
N ARG A 206 -9.59 13.63 24.54
CA ARG A 206 -10.60 14.59 24.05
C ARG A 206 -11.89 13.89 23.68
N GLU A 207 -13.03 14.48 24.03
CA GLU A 207 -14.38 13.93 23.82
C GLU A 207 -14.82 13.82 22.36
N ARG A 208 -14.01 14.30 21.41
CA ARG A 208 -14.31 14.14 19.99
C ARG A 208 -13.14 13.65 19.15
N ALA A 209 -13.42 12.71 18.27
CA ALA A 209 -12.52 12.21 17.21
C ALA A 209 -12.38 13.16 16.02
N ASP A 210 -13.14 14.25 15.99
CA ASP A 210 -13.28 15.18 14.87
C ASP A 210 -12.51 16.50 15.04
N GLY A 211 -11.92 16.76 16.22
CA GLY A 211 -11.32 18.04 16.57
C GLY A 211 -10.14 18.41 15.68
N ASP A 212 -10.14 19.64 15.16
CA ASP A 212 -8.97 20.24 14.49
C ASP A 212 -8.04 20.80 15.57
N LEU A 213 -6.81 20.28 15.67
CA LEU A 213 -5.83 20.73 16.68
C LEU A 213 -5.44 22.22 16.54
N GLU A 214 -5.78 22.88 15.44
CA GLU A 214 -5.53 24.32 15.27
C GLU A 214 -6.60 25.23 15.90
N LYS A 215 -7.75 24.69 16.32
CA LYS A 215 -8.89 25.46 16.85
C LYS A 215 -9.05 25.36 18.36
N GLU A 216 -8.13 24.68 19.03
CA GLU A 216 -8.19 24.36 20.45
C GLU A 216 -7.16 25.23 21.19
N ASP A 217 -7.62 26.36 21.72
CA ASP A 217 -6.77 27.42 22.33
C ASP A 217 -6.23 27.08 23.73
N GLU A 218 -6.65 25.97 24.36
CA GLU A 218 -6.34 25.64 25.76
C GLU A 218 -5.67 24.26 25.90
N MET A 219 -4.53 24.06 25.24
CA MET A 219 -3.76 22.81 25.36
C MET A 219 -2.51 22.99 26.21
N GLY A 220 -2.29 22.08 27.17
CA GLY A 220 -1.08 22.06 27.98
C GLY A 220 0.17 21.87 27.11
N ALA A 221 1.24 22.61 27.41
CA ALA A 221 2.48 22.61 26.62
C ALA A 221 3.16 21.23 26.52
N ASP A 222 2.85 20.30 27.42
CA ASP A 222 3.42 18.95 27.47
C ASP A 222 2.54 17.87 26.79
N ASP A 223 1.35 18.23 26.30
CA ASP A 223 0.39 17.30 25.67
C ASP A 223 0.23 17.50 24.15
N LEU A 224 0.79 18.59 23.62
CA LEU A 224 0.82 18.92 22.19
C LEU A 224 2.22 19.33 21.78
N VAL A 225 2.75 18.67 20.75
CA VAL A 225 3.98 19.07 20.07
C VAL A 225 3.66 19.60 18.69
N ARG A 226 4.21 20.78 18.35
CA ARG A 226 4.19 21.38 17.01
C ARG A 226 5.58 21.32 16.40
N VAL A 227 5.71 20.69 15.24
CA VAL A 227 6.96 20.56 14.50
C VAL A 227 6.83 21.26 13.15
N ALA A 228 7.61 22.30 12.93
CA ALA A 228 7.62 23.00 11.64
C ALA A 228 8.19 22.10 10.54
N LEU A 229 7.37 21.85 9.50
CA LEU A 229 7.71 21.00 8.34
C LEU A 229 7.44 21.70 6.99
N ALA A 230 7.15 23.01 7.00
CA ALA A 230 6.80 23.78 5.80
C ALA A 230 7.83 23.67 4.67
N ASP A 231 9.12 23.68 5.04
CA ASP A 231 10.26 23.63 4.11
C ASP A 231 10.67 22.19 3.77
N VAL A 232 10.13 21.20 4.47
CA VAL A 232 10.51 19.79 4.34
C VAL A 232 9.50 19.01 3.50
N ILE A 233 8.19 19.25 3.73
CA ILE A 233 7.12 18.57 2.97
C ILE A 233 6.79 19.41 1.74
N ALA A 234 7.35 19.00 0.60
CA ALA A 234 7.02 19.55 -0.70
C ALA A 234 5.75 18.92 -1.29
N THR A 235 4.96 19.72 -2.00
CA THR A 235 3.85 19.20 -2.80
C THR A 235 4.37 18.39 -3.97
N ARG A 236 3.61 17.37 -4.39
CA ARG A 236 3.90 16.51 -5.54
C ARG A 236 5.17 15.66 -5.41
N GLN A 237 5.53 15.32 -4.18
CA GLN A 237 6.66 14.45 -3.88
C GLN A 237 6.29 13.47 -2.76
N TRP A 238 6.82 12.26 -2.85
CA TRP A 238 6.69 11.28 -1.78
C TRP A 238 7.63 11.64 -0.64
N THR A 239 7.08 11.77 0.56
CA THR A 239 7.82 12.05 1.79
C THR A 239 7.55 10.94 2.79
N HIS A 240 8.60 10.34 3.34
CA HIS A 240 8.46 9.38 4.42
C HIS A 240 8.39 10.12 5.75
N VAL A 241 7.31 9.91 6.50
CA VAL A 241 7.10 10.52 7.82
C VAL A 241 7.03 9.40 8.85
N ALA A 242 7.89 9.45 9.86
CA ALA A 242 7.82 8.55 11.00
C ALA A 242 7.79 9.32 12.33
N VAL A 243 6.86 8.94 13.20
CA VAL A 243 6.67 9.51 14.54
C VAL A 243 6.89 8.40 15.56
N VAL A 244 7.91 8.56 16.40
CA VAL A 244 8.29 7.61 17.45
C VAL A 244 7.95 8.20 18.80
N LEU A 245 6.99 7.59 19.49
CA LEU A 245 6.62 7.90 20.87
C LEU A 245 7.37 6.93 21.79
N THR A 246 8.31 7.45 22.58
CA THR A 246 9.04 6.67 23.56
C THR A 246 8.43 6.88 24.94
N ARG A 247 7.90 5.81 25.53
CA ARG A 247 7.45 5.84 26.92
C ARG A 247 8.65 5.75 27.85
N SER A 248 8.71 6.63 28.84
CA SER A 248 9.66 6.50 29.96
C SER A 248 8.92 6.60 31.28
N VAL A 249 9.25 5.71 32.22
CA VAL A 249 8.70 5.69 33.59
C VAL A 249 9.56 6.54 34.54
N LEU A 250 10.86 6.60 34.28
CA LEU A 250 11.84 7.31 35.12
C LEU A 250 12.17 8.72 34.61
N LYS A 251 12.12 8.91 33.29
CA LYS A 251 12.33 10.20 32.62
C LYS A 251 11.02 10.68 32.01
N HIS A 252 11.01 11.90 31.47
CA HIS A 252 9.89 12.33 30.64
C HIS A 252 9.79 11.44 29.40
N SER A 253 8.55 11.12 29.04
CA SER A 253 8.26 10.55 27.73
C SER A 253 8.54 11.61 26.65
N GLN A 254 8.81 11.14 25.44
CA GLN A 254 9.24 12.00 24.35
C GLN A 254 8.70 11.51 23.02
N VAL A 255 8.63 12.44 22.08
CA VAL A 255 8.33 12.18 20.68
C VAL A 255 9.53 12.53 19.82
N SER A 256 9.89 11.64 18.90
CA SER A 256 10.91 11.89 17.88
C SER A 256 10.27 11.81 16.50
N VAL A 257 10.48 12.85 15.70
CA VAL A 257 9.93 12.95 14.34
C VAL A 257 11.08 12.76 13.36
N TYR A 258 10.90 11.84 12.43
CA TYR A 258 11.83 11.51 11.36
C TYR A 258 11.19 11.81 10.01
N ILE A 259 11.95 12.45 9.13
CA ILE A 259 11.54 12.72 7.76
C ILE A 259 12.57 12.15 6.81
N ASN A 260 12.12 11.40 5.81
CA ASN A 260 12.97 10.77 4.79
C ASN A 260 14.16 9.98 5.40
N GLY A 261 13.89 9.27 6.50
CA GLY A 261 14.88 8.44 7.18
C GLY A 261 15.78 9.16 8.19
N HIS A 262 15.70 10.49 8.29
CA HIS A 262 16.55 11.30 9.16
C HIS A 262 15.78 11.89 10.33
N LEU A 263 16.41 11.98 11.51
CA LEU A 263 15.83 12.64 12.69
C LEU A 263 15.69 14.14 12.43
N HIS A 264 14.47 14.66 12.49
CA HIS A 264 14.19 16.08 12.38
C HIS A 264 14.21 16.77 13.74
N CYS A 265 13.52 16.20 14.73
CA CYS A 265 13.54 16.71 16.10
C CYS A 265 13.12 15.67 17.13
N THR A 266 13.51 15.89 18.39
CA THR A 266 12.99 15.20 19.56
C THR A 266 12.46 16.23 20.55
N GLN A 267 11.24 16.04 21.04
CA GLN A 267 10.58 16.94 21.99
C GLN A 267 9.96 16.14 23.13
N LYS A 268 9.82 16.78 24.30
CA LYS A 268 9.07 16.19 25.43
C LYS A 268 7.59 16.15 25.06
N LEU A 269 6.94 15.04 25.38
CA LEU A 269 5.50 14.86 25.20
C LEU A 269 5.04 13.78 26.17
N HIS A 270 3.95 14.02 26.89
CA HIS A 270 3.36 12.97 27.71
C HIS A 270 2.99 11.76 26.88
N TYR A 271 3.21 10.57 27.43
CA TYR A 271 2.76 9.36 26.76
C TYR A 271 1.24 9.25 26.86
N VAL A 272 0.62 8.56 25.89
CA VAL A 272 -0.81 8.31 25.89
C VAL A 272 -1.23 7.69 27.22
N VAL A 273 -2.32 8.19 27.81
CA VAL A 273 -2.80 7.71 29.11
C VAL A 273 -3.37 6.31 28.95
N GLN A 274 -3.01 5.37 29.83
CA GLN A 274 -3.48 3.99 29.75
C GLN A 274 -4.96 3.83 30.11
N ASN A 275 -5.44 4.56 31.11
CA ASN A 275 -6.81 4.46 31.62
C ASN A 275 -7.54 5.79 31.36
N VAL A 276 -8.75 5.69 30.80
CA VAL A 276 -9.61 6.86 30.61
C VAL A 276 -9.88 7.55 31.94
N GLY A 277 -9.58 8.84 32.03
CA GLY A 277 -9.85 9.65 33.24
C GLY A 277 -9.05 9.28 34.49
N GLY A 278 -7.96 8.50 34.37
CA GLY A 278 -7.03 8.22 35.47
C GLY A 278 -7.55 7.27 36.58
N ALA A 279 -8.70 6.62 36.40
CA ALA A 279 -9.26 5.69 37.38
C ALA A 279 -8.68 4.25 37.25
N ALA A 280 -8.98 3.41 38.25
CA ALA A 280 -8.39 2.09 38.55
C ALA A 280 -8.03 1.18 37.34
N PRO A 281 -6.94 0.37 37.45
CA PRO A 281 -6.38 -0.44 36.35
C PRO A 281 -7.35 -1.43 35.67
N HIS A 282 -8.45 -1.79 36.33
CA HIS A 282 -9.43 -2.73 35.79
C HIS A 282 -10.42 -2.12 34.78
N LEU A 283 -10.57 -0.78 34.73
CA LEU A 283 -11.50 -0.09 33.83
C LEU A 283 -10.92 0.16 32.43
N ALA A 284 -9.61 0.01 32.25
CA ALA A 284 -8.97 0.08 30.93
C ALA A 284 -9.42 -1.08 30.01
N CYS A 285 -9.88 -2.18 30.62
CA CYS A 285 -10.19 -3.43 29.94
C CYS A 285 -11.57 -3.49 29.27
N THR A 286 -12.31 -2.37 29.17
CA THR A 286 -13.68 -2.36 28.63
C THR A 286 -13.87 -1.50 27.38
N ASN A 287 -12.84 -0.75 26.97
CA ASN A 287 -12.95 0.18 25.85
C ASN A 287 -12.40 -0.44 24.57
N ALA A 288 -13.19 -0.40 23.51
CA ALA A 288 -12.69 -0.74 22.18
C ALA A 288 -11.80 0.40 21.66
N VAL A 289 -10.67 0.06 21.05
CA VAL A 289 -9.72 1.03 20.49
C VAL A 289 -9.83 0.99 18.98
N HIS A 290 -10.05 2.16 18.38
CA HIS A 290 -10.25 2.34 16.96
C HIS A 290 -9.34 3.44 16.43
N ALA A 291 -9.13 3.48 15.12
CA ALA A 291 -8.39 4.55 14.49
C ALA A 291 -9.05 5.05 13.21
N ILE A 292 -8.75 6.28 12.84
CA ILE A 292 -9.13 6.92 11.58
C ILE A 292 -7.88 7.54 10.96
N ILE A 293 -7.69 7.34 9.66
CA ILE A 293 -6.73 8.08 8.84
C ILE A 293 -7.54 8.92 7.85
N GLY A 294 -7.28 10.23 7.78
CA GLY A 294 -8.06 11.15 6.95
C GLY A 294 -9.22 11.80 7.70
N THR A 295 -10.17 12.34 6.94
CA THR A 295 -11.28 13.17 7.46
C THR A 295 -12.57 12.36 7.52
N PRO A 296 -13.11 12.06 8.71
CA PRO A 296 -14.34 11.29 8.83
C PRO A 296 -15.58 12.10 8.38
N PRO A 297 -16.71 11.42 8.06
CA PRO A 297 -17.94 12.09 7.63
C PRO A 297 -18.46 13.18 8.58
N ALA A 298 -18.24 13.02 9.90
CA ALA A 298 -18.61 14.01 10.91
C ALA A 298 -17.85 15.35 10.76
N CYS A 299 -16.62 15.32 10.23
CA CYS A 299 -15.79 16.50 9.98
C CYS A 299 -15.98 17.11 8.58
N ARG A 300 -16.99 16.67 7.81
CA ARG A 300 -17.05 16.97 6.38
C ARG A 300 -16.95 18.49 6.11
N SER A 301 -16.02 18.86 5.25
CA SER A 301 -15.82 20.24 4.80
C SER A 301 -15.23 20.23 3.41
N LEU A 302 -15.91 20.85 2.43
CA LEU A 302 -15.41 20.90 1.07
C LEU A 302 -14.10 21.67 1.03
N SER A 303 -13.05 21.01 0.53
CA SER A 303 -11.72 21.57 0.47
C SER A 303 -11.00 21.07 -0.78
N ARG A 304 -10.05 21.87 -1.26
CA ARG A 304 -9.14 21.50 -2.34
C ARG A 304 -8.02 20.57 -1.85
N LEU A 305 -8.04 20.19 -0.57
CA LEU A 305 -7.08 19.28 0.01
C LEU A 305 -7.11 17.94 -0.73
N HIS A 306 -5.94 17.54 -1.21
CA HIS A 306 -5.75 16.32 -1.96
C HIS A 306 -4.41 15.69 -1.60
N PHE A 307 -4.44 14.49 -1.03
CA PHE A 307 -3.24 13.77 -0.63
C PHE A 307 -3.38 12.26 -0.84
N LYS A 308 -2.26 11.56 -0.77
CA LYS A 308 -2.14 10.13 -0.98
C LYS A 308 -1.27 9.52 0.12
N ILE A 309 -1.60 8.29 0.50
CA ILE A 309 -0.81 7.46 1.40
C ILE A 309 -0.45 6.18 0.66
N ALA A 310 0.84 5.87 0.54
CA ALA A 310 1.28 4.63 -0.12
C ALA A 310 1.21 3.43 0.81
N SER A 311 1.93 3.51 1.93
CA SER A 311 1.91 2.52 3.00
C SER A 311 1.76 3.20 4.35
N PHE A 312 1.15 2.48 5.30
CA PHE A 312 0.95 2.94 6.67
C PHE A 312 1.24 1.82 7.65
N PHE A 313 2.13 2.08 8.61
CA PHE A 313 2.55 1.14 9.64
C PHE A 313 2.34 1.71 11.03
N LEU A 314 1.77 0.89 11.91
CA LEU A 314 1.68 1.13 13.35
C LEU A 314 2.40 0.02 14.10
N LEU A 315 3.46 0.37 14.82
CA LEU A 315 4.37 -0.56 15.47
C LEU A 315 4.36 -0.34 16.98
N GLU A 316 4.28 -1.42 17.74
CA GLU A 316 4.27 -1.44 19.21
C GLU A 316 5.66 -1.44 19.83
N GLU A 317 6.57 -0.71 19.20
CA GLU A 317 7.89 -0.46 19.73
C GLU A 317 8.43 0.87 19.19
N PRO A 318 9.26 1.57 19.98
CA PRO A 318 9.97 2.74 19.50
C PRO A 318 11.15 2.30 18.62
N LEU A 319 11.08 2.57 17.32
CA LEU A 319 12.16 2.22 16.40
C LEU A 319 13.40 3.11 16.59
N SER A 320 14.57 2.52 16.36
CA SER A 320 15.83 3.25 16.32
C SER A 320 15.95 4.12 15.06
N ALA A 321 16.80 5.15 15.10
CA ALA A 321 17.10 5.98 13.93
C ALA A 321 17.61 5.14 12.75
N GLU A 322 18.43 4.12 13.02
CA GLU A 322 18.93 3.20 12.00
C GLU A 322 17.81 2.38 11.37
N ALA A 323 16.88 1.84 12.17
CA ALA A 323 15.75 1.08 11.65
C ALA A 323 14.87 1.95 10.73
N ILE A 324 14.63 3.21 11.12
CA ILE A 324 13.85 4.15 10.31
C ILE A 324 14.58 4.51 9.01
N ALA A 325 15.90 4.69 9.04
CA ALA A 325 16.70 4.89 7.85
C ALA A 325 16.64 3.67 6.90
N ARG A 326 16.65 2.46 7.45
CA ARG A 326 16.44 1.22 6.67
C ARG A 326 15.05 1.16 6.05
N ILE A 327 13.98 1.50 6.80
CA ILE A 327 12.61 1.57 6.27
C ILE A 327 12.51 2.58 5.12
N TYR A 328 13.13 3.75 5.25
CA TYR A 328 13.13 4.76 4.19
C TYR A 328 13.77 4.25 2.89
N ARG A 329 14.89 3.50 2.99
CA ARG A 329 15.57 2.90 1.83
C ARG A 329 14.76 1.83 1.11
N LEU A 330 13.73 1.27 1.73
CA LEU A 330 12.81 0.33 1.08
C LEU A 330 11.89 1.02 0.07
N GLU A 331 11.84 2.35 0.06
CA GLU A 331 11.02 3.17 -0.85
C GLU A 331 9.51 2.95 -0.67
N PRO A 332 8.64 3.82 -1.23
CA PRO A 332 7.19 3.65 -1.08
C PRO A 332 6.62 2.43 -1.83
N HIS A 333 7.42 1.76 -2.67
CA HIS A 333 7.03 0.54 -3.38
C HIS A 333 7.06 -0.71 -2.49
N TYR A 334 7.57 -0.59 -1.27
CA TYR A 334 7.63 -1.70 -0.33
C TYR A 334 6.25 -2.11 0.19
N VAL A 335 5.93 -3.40 0.06
CA VAL A 335 4.65 -4.00 0.48
C VAL A 335 4.85 -5.11 1.54
N GLY A 336 6.09 -5.34 1.97
CA GLY A 336 6.42 -6.41 2.93
C GLY A 336 6.19 -6.01 4.40
N ASN A 337 6.51 -6.93 5.29
CA ASN A 337 6.32 -6.78 6.74
C ASN A 337 7.65 -6.70 7.51
N PHE A 338 8.71 -6.17 6.89
CA PHE A 338 10.05 -5.99 7.46
C PHE A 338 10.78 -7.28 7.86
N GLN A 339 10.38 -8.42 7.29
CA GLN A 339 10.98 -9.74 7.55
C GLN A 339 12.18 -10.07 6.65
N VAL A 340 12.42 -9.30 5.59
CA VAL A 340 13.49 -9.57 4.64
C VAL A 340 14.82 -9.07 5.19
N SER A 341 15.84 -9.93 5.21
CA SER A 341 17.20 -9.57 5.63
C SER A 341 17.78 -8.49 4.71
N PHE A 342 18.12 -7.33 5.28
CA PHE A 342 18.52 -6.14 4.55
C PHE A 342 19.83 -6.31 3.75
N HIS A 343 20.72 -7.23 4.13
CA HIS A 343 21.96 -7.53 3.40
C HIS A 343 21.69 -8.00 1.95
N LEU A 344 20.58 -8.70 1.70
CA LEU A 344 20.19 -9.13 0.35
C LEU A 344 19.74 -7.97 -0.55
N LEU A 345 19.53 -6.78 0.02
CA LEU A 345 19.11 -5.58 -0.70
C LEU A 345 20.25 -4.58 -0.91
N GLN A 346 21.41 -4.76 -0.27
CA GLN A 346 22.47 -3.74 -0.18
C GLN A 346 23.76 -4.05 -0.97
N ASP A 347 23.89 -5.22 -1.59
CA ASP A 347 25.11 -5.59 -2.32
C ASP A 347 25.18 -5.01 -3.75
N ILE A 348 25.28 -3.68 -3.98
CA ILE A 348 25.71 -3.17 -5.32
C ILE A 348 26.72 -2.00 -5.35
N ASP A 349 26.80 -1.01 -4.44
CA ASP A 349 27.58 0.22 -4.75
C ASP A 349 28.73 0.64 -3.79
N GLU A 350 29.07 -0.13 -2.75
CA GLU A 350 30.26 0.14 -1.92
C GLU A 350 31.18 -1.09 -1.91
N PRO A 351 32.45 -0.98 -2.34
CA PRO A 351 33.44 -2.04 -2.18
C PRO A 351 33.88 -2.10 -0.72
N GLY A 352 32.99 -2.60 0.15
CA GLY A 352 33.26 -2.85 1.56
C GLY A 352 33.92 -4.22 1.77
N GLU A 353 34.91 -4.26 2.66
CA GLU A 353 35.68 -5.46 2.99
C GLU A 353 34.79 -6.64 3.45
N PRO A 354 35.13 -7.88 3.06
CA PRO A 354 34.44 -9.07 3.52
C PRO A 354 34.88 -9.38 4.96
N GLY A 355 34.23 -8.77 5.94
CA GLY A 355 34.52 -9.07 7.34
C GLY A 355 33.91 -8.11 8.34
N THR A 356 32.65 -8.37 8.71
CA THR A 356 32.20 -8.52 10.11
C THR A 356 30.79 -9.08 10.07
N ALA A 357 30.62 -10.26 10.65
CA ALA A 357 29.36 -10.98 10.71
C ALA A 357 28.33 -10.23 11.57
N ASP A 358 27.30 -9.69 10.92
CA ASP A 358 25.92 -9.79 11.42
C ASP A 358 25.18 -10.70 10.44
N ALA A 359 25.54 -11.98 10.50
CA ALA A 359 24.95 -13.10 9.75
C ALA A 359 23.62 -13.58 10.38
N ASP A 360 22.98 -12.75 11.20
CA ASP A 360 21.70 -13.08 11.77
C ASP A 360 20.63 -12.51 10.86
N GLY A 361 19.89 -13.40 10.18
CA GLY A 361 18.66 -13.11 9.43
C GLY A 361 17.54 -12.58 10.32
N THR A 362 17.86 -11.61 11.16
CA THR A 362 16.98 -10.97 12.11
C THR A 362 16.04 -10.04 11.35
N PRO A 363 14.73 -10.15 11.61
CA PRO A 363 13.78 -9.23 11.01
C PRO A 363 14.03 -7.81 11.55
N LEU A 364 13.81 -6.81 10.71
CA LEU A 364 13.98 -5.41 11.09
C LEU A 364 12.95 -5.00 12.16
N VAL A 365 11.77 -5.60 12.13
CA VAL A 365 10.69 -5.44 13.10
C VAL A 365 10.08 -6.82 13.34
N ASN A 366 9.94 -7.23 14.60
CA ASN A 366 9.29 -8.51 14.91
C ASN A 366 7.81 -8.48 14.51
N GLU A 367 7.33 -9.54 13.88
CA GLU A 367 5.96 -9.58 13.36
C GLU A 367 4.92 -9.29 14.43
N GLU A 368 5.09 -9.81 15.65
CA GLU A 368 4.18 -9.61 16.80
C GLU A 368 3.96 -8.13 17.14
N ARG A 369 4.97 -7.28 16.89
CA ARG A 369 5.01 -5.83 17.18
C ARG A 369 4.33 -5.00 16.11
N ILE A 370 4.11 -5.53 14.92
CA ILE A 370 3.38 -4.82 13.87
C ILE A 370 1.89 -4.94 14.18
N CYS A 371 1.27 -3.86 14.69
CA CYS A 371 -0.16 -3.84 15.01
C CYS A 371 -0.99 -3.70 13.72
N LEU A 372 -0.58 -2.79 12.84
CA LEU A 372 -1.29 -2.46 11.61
C LEU A 372 -0.29 -2.20 10.48
N ALA A 373 -0.52 -2.81 9.32
CA ALA A 373 0.22 -2.55 8.09
C ALA A 373 -0.76 -2.49 6.90
N LEU A 374 -0.99 -1.29 6.38
CA LEU A 374 -1.93 -1.03 5.30
C LEU A 374 -1.20 -0.70 4.00
N SER A 375 -1.65 -1.31 2.91
CA SER A 375 -1.22 -1.03 1.53
C SER A 375 -2.41 -1.19 0.59
N ALA A 376 -2.47 -0.35 -0.45
CA ALA A 376 -3.49 -0.44 -1.49
C ALA A 376 -3.40 -1.73 -2.34
N VAL A 377 -2.29 -2.48 -2.24
CA VAL A 377 -2.16 -3.80 -2.88
C VAL A 377 -3.10 -4.83 -2.26
N ALA A 378 -3.39 -4.71 -0.96
CA ALA A 378 -4.27 -5.63 -0.22
C ALA A 378 -5.72 -5.13 -0.16
N ASP A 379 -6.24 -4.61 -1.29
CA ASP A 379 -7.62 -4.12 -1.41
C ASP A 379 -8.60 -5.27 -1.71
N THR A 380 -9.76 -5.27 -1.04
CA THR A 380 -10.85 -6.22 -1.26
C THR A 380 -12.21 -5.55 -1.11
N GLU A 381 -13.23 -6.08 -1.78
CA GLU A 381 -14.60 -5.61 -1.64
C GLU A 381 -15.40 -6.53 -0.70
N LEU A 382 -16.01 -5.95 0.33
CA LEU A 382 -16.84 -6.62 1.34
C LEU A 382 -18.14 -5.85 1.58
N ASN A 383 -19.05 -6.39 2.37
CA ASN A 383 -20.20 -5.66 2.89
C ASN A 383 -20.24 -5.82 4.42
N VAL A 384 -21.04 -5.00 5.11
CA VAL A 384 -21.08 -4.98 6.59
C VAL A 384 -21.42 -6.37 7.15
N ALA A 385 -22.39 -7.06 6.56
CA ALA A 385 -22.77 -8.40 7.02
C ALA A 385 -21.65 -9.44 6.84
N ARG A 386 -20.88 -9.38 5.74
CA ARG A 386 -19.71 -10.24 5.52
C ARG A 386 -18.57 -9.92 6.48
N ILE A 387 -18.36 -8.65 6.82
CA ILE A 387 -17.38 -8.28 7.85
C ILE A 387 -17.79 -8.92 9.19
N GLY A 388 -19.09 -8.85 9.52
CA GLY A 388 -19.65 -9.45 10.73
C GLY A 388 -19.52 -10.97 10.81
N SER A 389 -19.62 -11.65 9.68
CA SER A 389 -19.53 -13.12 9.61
C SER A 389 -18.12 -13.67 9.43
N MET A 390 -17.25 -12.98 8.69
CA MET A 390 -15.89 -13.43 8.38
C MET A 390 -14.87 -12.99 9.44
N TYR A 391 -15.06 -11.82 10.06
CA TYR A 391 -14.10 -11.24 11.01
C TYR A 391 -14.72 -11.08 12.39
N SER A 392 -15.58 -10.07 12.59
CA SER A 392 -16.23 -9.85 13.87
C SER A 392 -17.53 -9.07 13.77
N LYS A 393 -18.54 -9.53 14.52
CA LYS A 393 -19.82 -8.82 14.70
C LYS A 393 -19.64 -7.46 15.38
N ALA A 394 -18.68 -7.34 16.29
CA ALA A 394 -18.37 -6.07 16.97
C ALA A 394 -17.85 -5.04 15.96
N ASP A 395 -16.96 -5.46 15.05
CA ASP A 395 -16.43 -4.60 13.99
C ASP A 395 -17.54 -4.14 13.03
N ALA A 396 -18.43 -5.06 12.63
CA ALA A 396 -19.58 -4.72 11.79
C ALA A 396 -20.54 -3.71 12.48
N ALA A 397 -20.80 -3.91 13.78
CA ALA A 397 -21.61 -2.99 14.58
C ALA A 397 -20.98 -1.61 14.75
N PHE A 398 -19.65 -1.54 14.81
CA PHE A 398 -18.91 -0.27 14.85
C PHE A 398 -18.91 0.46 13.50
N ILE A 399 -18.79 -0.26 12.38
CA ILE A 399 -18.73 0.34 11.03
C ILE A 399 -20.11 0.83 10.56
N ALA A 400 -21.18 0.07 10.84
CA ALA A 400 -22.53 0.34 10.35
C ALA A 400 -23.02 1.81 10.57
N PRO A 401 -22.85 2.42 11.76
CA PRO A 401 -23.24 3.82 12.00
C PRO A 401 -22.55 4.83 11.09
N PHE A 402 -21.28 4.61 10.71
CA PHE A 402 -20.57 5.53 9.80
C PHE A 402 -21.13 5.53 8.38
N LEU A 403 -21.80 4.44 8.00
CA LEU A 403 -22.41 4.24 6.69
C LEU A 403 -23.91 4.54 6.67
N GLY A 404 -24.55 4.64 7.84
CA GLY A 404 -26.00 4.76 7.95
C GLY A 404 -26.76 3.50 7.52
N VAL A 405 -26.15 2.31 7.64
CA VAL A 405 -26.74 1.02 7.24
C VAL A 405 -26.91 0.07 8.42
N SER A 406 -27.67 -1.01 8.22
CA SER A 406 -27.82 -2.09 9.20
C SER A 406 -26.58 -2.99 9.23
N ILE A 407 -26.29 -3.60 10.39
CA ILE A 407 -25.23 -4.62 10.53
C ILE A 407 -25.47 -5.87 9.67
N HIS A 408 -26.72 -6.07 9.21
CA HIS A 408 -27.13 -7.18 8.34
C HIS A 408 -27.20 -6.76 6.87
N ASP A 409 -26.66 -5.58 6.51
CA ASP A 409 -26.68 -5.15 5.12
C ASP A 409 -25.70 -5.97 4.26
N HIS A 410 -26.24 -6.50 3.16
CA HIS A 410 -25.52 -7.24 2.14
C HIS A 410 -25.34 -6.44 0.85
N SER A 411 -25.98 -5.28 0.74
CA SER A 411 -26.18 -4.57 -0.53
C SER A 411 -25.11 -3.52 -0.78
N THR A 412 -24.53 -2.94 0.29
CA THR A 412 -23.56 -1.85 0.18
C THR A 412 -22.15 -2.43 0.02
N PRO A 413 -21.51 -2.28 -1.17
CA PRO A 413 -20.12 -2.68 -1.34
C PRO A 413 -19.21 -1.69 -0.63
N LEU A 414 -18.27 -2.23 0.13
CA LEU A 414 -17.26 -1.51 0.89
C LEU A 414 -15.89 -1.97 0.41
N ARG A 415 -15.06 -1.01 0.00
CA ARG A 415 -13.63 -1.30 -0.21
C ARG A 415 -12.92 -1.34 1.13
N VAL A 416 -12.06 -2.32 1.28
CA VAL A 416 -11.34 -2.63 2.51
C VAL A 416 -9.89 -2.89 2.18
N LEU A 417 -8.98 -2.16 2.82
CA LEU A 417 -7.57 -2.54 2.87
C LEU A 417 -7.39 -3.58 3.97
N LEU A 418 -7.05 -4.81 3.62
CA LEU A 418 -6.74 -5.82 4.62
C LEU A 418 -5.42 -5.48 5.31
N ASN A 419 -5.36 -5.72 6.61
CA ASN A 419 -4.13 -5.61 7.36
C ASN A 419 -3.17 -6.71 6.90
N THR A 420 -2.07 -6.31 6.26
CA THR A 420 -1.12 -7.23 5.59
C THR A 420 -0.38 -8.15 6.57
N VAL A 421 -0.40 -7.84 7.87
CA VAL A 421 0.13 -8.69 8.95
C VAL A 421 -0.93 -9.53 9.66
N SER A 422 -2.18 -9.62 9.17
CA SER A 422 -3.24 -10.39 9.86
C SER A 422 -2.94 -11.89 9.97
N HIS A 423 -2.14 -12.43 9.07
CA HIS A 423 -1.74 -13.84 9.06
C HIS A 423 -0.54 -14.13 9.96
N ALA A 424 0.17 -13.10 10.38
CA ALA A 424 1.40 -13.25 11.15
C ALA A 424 1.10 -13.59 12.61
N PRO A 425 1.96 -14.37 13.28
CA PRO A 425 1.78 -14.73 14.68
C PRO A 425 1.81 -13.50 15.60
N GLY A 426 1.08 -13.58 16.71
CA GLY A 426 1.07 -12.55 17.75
C GLY A 426 -0.33 -12.28 18.30
N PRO A 427 -0.46 -11.25 19.16
CA PRO A 427 -1.74 -10.82 19.72
C PRO A 427 -2.73 -10.39 18.63
N ALA A 428 -4.04 -10.45 18.95
CA ALA A 428 -5.10 -10.07 18.02
C ALA A 428 -4.95 -8.63 17.50
N ARG A 429 -5.41 -8.38 16.27
CA ARG A 429 -5.23 -7.13 15.52
C ARG A 429 -6.50 -6.72 14.80
N SER A 430 -6.51 -5.50 14.28
CA SER A 430 -7.53 -5.11 13.30
C SER A 430 -7.44 -5.97 12.04
N PHE A 431 -8.59 -6.32 11.46
CA PHE A 431 -8.63 -6.98 10.14
C PHE A 431 -8.13 -6.07 9.02
N GLY A 432 -8.13 -4.75 9.22
CA GLY A 432 -7.83 -3.79 8.16
C GLY A 432 -8.50 -2.45 8.35
N ALA A 433 -8.64 -1.72 7.24
CA ALA A 433 -9.27 -0.42 7.20
C ALA A 433 -10.35 -0.35 6.12
N VAL A 434 -11.52 0.16 6.48
CA VAL A 434 -12.64 0.38 5.55
C VAL A 434 -12.52 1.77 4.93
N LEU A 435 -12.61 1.86 3.61
CA LEU A 435 -12.60 3.14 2.91
C LEU A 435 -13.97 3.82 3.03
N LEU A 436 -14.00 5.02 3.58
CA LEU A 436 -15.17 5.88 3.71
C LEU A 436 -14.97 7.16 2.89
N GLY A 437 -15.55 7.17 1.70
CA GLY A 437 -15.54 8.28 0.75
C GLY A 437 -16.07 7.76 -0.58
N TYR A 438 -17.29 8.14 -0.93
CA TYR A 438 -18.02 7.54 -2.05
C TYR A 438 -17.39 7.93 -3.39
N LEU A 439 -16.99 9.20 -3.51
CA LEU A 439 -16.38 9.77 -4.72
C LEU A 439 -14.94 10.25 -4.49
N GLY A 440 -14.64 10.69 -3.26
CA GLY A 440 -13.35 11.29 -2.89
C GLY A 440 -12.20 10.31 -2.64
N MET A 441 -12.43 8.99 -2.72
CA MET A 441 -11.38 7.99 -2.45
C MET A 441 -11.08 7.09 -3.64
N ARG A 442 -9.79 6.89 -3.92
CA ARG A 442 -9.34 5.97 -4.98
C ARG A 442 -8.18 5.11 -4.47
N THR A 443 -8.21 3.82 -4.80
CA THR A 443 -7.10 2.89 -4.59
C THR A 443 -6.36 2.71 -5.91
N PHE A 444 -5.05 2.72 -5.85
CA PHE A 444 -4.19 2.44 -6.99
C PHE A 444 -3.16 1.39 -6.57
N ALA A 445 -3.11 0.27 -7.27
CA ALA A 445 -2.12 -0.77 -7.08
C ALA A 445 -1.51 -1.08 -8.45
N PRO A 446 -0.31 -0.58 -8.75
CA PRO A 446 0.35 -0.87 -10.02
C PRO A 446 0.73 -2.36 -10.05
N LEU A 447 0.43 -3.03 -11.16
CA LEU A 447 0.82 -4.42 -11.37
C LEU A 447 1.61 -4.50 -12.68
N PRO A 448 2.90 -4.12 -12.67
CA PRO A 448 3.71 -4.06 -13.88
C PRO A 448 3.86 -5.45 -14.50
N VAL A 449 3.94 -5.50 -15.83
CA VAL A 449 4.04 -6.76 -16.58
C VAL A 449 5.26 -7.59 -16.16
N THR A 450 6.36 -6.96 -15.75
CA THR A 450 7.53 -7.69 -15.25
C THR A 450 7.23 -8.54 -14.01
N ARG A 451 6.43 -8.03 -13.08
CA ARG A 451 5.99 -8.79 -11.90
C ARG A 451 5.00 -9.89 -12.28
N LEU A 452 4.14 -9.63 -13.26
CA LEU A 452 3.23 -10.65 -13.78
C LEU A 452 3.96 -11.81 -14.47
N LEU A 453 5.12 -11.57 -15.08
CA LEU A 453 5.91 -12.64 -15.71
C LEU A 453 6.25 -13.74 -14.70
N GLU A 454 6.60 -13.39 -13.46
CA GLU A 454 6.89 -14.37 -12.39
C GLU A 454 5.74 -15.38 -12.20
N SER A 455 4.49 -14.93 -12.32
CA SER A 455 3.30 -15.78 -12.17
C SER A 455 3.01 -16.67 -13.38
N VAL A 456 3.63 -16.42 -14.53
CA VAL A 456 3.31 -17.08 -15.81
C VAL A 456 4.41 -18.06 -16.26
N GLY A 457 5.65 -17.82 -15.84
CA GLY A 457 6.83 -18.63 -16.18
C GLY A 457 8.16 -17.89 -16.02
N GLY A 458 8.14 -16.69 -15.46
CA GLY A 458 9.29 -15.85 -15.16
C GLY A 458 10.07 -15.42 -16.39
N VAL A 459 11.38 -15.32 -16.22
CA VAL A 459 12.32 -14.94 -17.28
C VAL A 459 12.36 -15.97 -18.42
N SER A 460 11.99 -17.22 -18.15
CA SER A 460 11.92 -18.28 -19.17
C SER A 460 10.95 -17.95 -20.30
N CYS A 461 9.88 -17.20 -20.02
CA CYS A 461 8.97 -16.72 -21.06
C CYS A 461 9.69 -15.81 -22.07
N LEU A 462 10.60 -14.94 -21.60
CA LEU A 462 11.37 -14.03 -22.44
C LEU A 462 12.43 -14.79 -23.25
N PHE A 463 13.08 -15.79 -22.65
CA PHE A 463 13.97 -16.69 -23.39
C PHE A 463 13.23 -17.53 -24.43
N GLY A 464 11.99 -17.93 -24.16
CA GLY A 464 11.12 -18.57 -25.14
C GLY A 464 10.88 -17.69 -26.36
N LEU A 465 10.66 -16.38 -26.18
CA LEU A 465 10.53 -15.43 -27.29
C LEU A 465 11.80 -15.31 -28.13
N LEU A 466 12.98 -15.41 -27.51
CA LEU A 466 14.26 -15.44 -28.22
C LEU A 466 14.43 -16.72 -29.02
N ALA A 467 14.14 -17.88 -28.40
CA ALA A 467 14.26 -19.18 -29.03
C ALA A 467 13.26 -19.40 -30.19
N MET A 468 12.10 -18.76 -30.14
CA MET A 468 11.07 -18.81 -31.19
C MET A 468 11.32 -17.83 -32.34
N ALA A 469 12.30 -16.93 -32.26
CA ALA A 469 12.55 -15.94 -33.31
C ALA A 469 13.05 -16.60 -34.60
N THR A 470 12.35 -16.35 -35.70
CA THR A 470 12.67 -16.93 -37.02
C THR A 470 13.38 -15.96 -37.94
N ASP A 471 13.33 -14.66 -37.64
CA ASP A 471 14.00 -13.59 -38.38
C ASP A 471 14.76 -12.61 -37.48
N SER A 472 15.53 -11.73 -38.10
CA SER A 472 16.32 -10.71 -37.39
C SER A 472 15.47 -9.67 -36.64
N GLN A 473 14.25 -9.41 -37.09
CA GLN A 473 13.35 -8.40 -36.51
C GLN A 473 12.68 -8.94 -35.24
N GLU A 474 12.24 -10.19 -35.26
CA GLU A 474 11.72 -10.95 -34.12
C GLU A 474 12.79 -11.10 -33.05
N LEU A 475 14.02 -11.49 -33.44
CA LEU A 475 15.14 -11.60 -32.50
C LEU A 475 15.41 -10.27 -31.81
N TYR A 476 15.46 -9.17 -32.56
CA TYR A 476 15.67 -7.83 -32.01
C TYR A 476 14.54 -7.38 -31.09
N ALA A 477 13.28 -7.65 -31.45
CA ALA A 477 12.12 -7.34 -30.60
C ALA A 477 12.14 -8.14 -29.29
N SER A 478 12.50 -9.43 -29.34
CA SER A 478 12.62 -10.28 -28.16
C SER A 478 13.79 -9.85 -27.26
N LEU A 479 14.92 -9.45 -27.84
CA LEU A 479 16.05 -8.86 -27.12
C LEU A 479 15.65 -7.57 -26.39
N LYS A 480 14.88 -6.69 -27.04
CA LYS A 480 14.34 -5.50 -26.38
C LYS A 480 13.40 -5.82 -25.23
N ALA A 481 12.59 -6.88 -25.36
CA ALA A 481 11.69 -7.29 -24.28
C ALA A 481 12.49 -7.74 -23.05
N LEU A 482 13.55 -8.53 -23.27
CA LEU A 482 14.47 -8.93 -22.22
C LEU A 482 15.19 -7.73 -21.58
N ALA A 483 15.74 -6.83 -22.40
CA ALA A 483 16.43 -5.63 -21.93
C ALA A 483 15.49 -4.71 -21.13
N ALA A 484 14.24 -4.52 -21.60
CA ALA A 484 13.22 -3.77 -20.88
C ALA A 484 12.94 -4.42 -19.52
N ALA A 485 12.76 -5.74 -19.46
CA ALA A 485 12.51 -6.48 -18.22
C ALA A 485 13.60 -6.24 -17.17
N VAL A 486 14.86 -6.38 -17.60
CA VAL A 486 16.05 -6.19 -16.76
C VAL A 486 16.13 -4.75 -16.24
N LYS A 487 15.82 -3.77 -17.09
CA LYS A 487 15.88 -2.36 -16.73
C LYS A 487 14.78 -1.95 -15.75
N THR A 488 13.59 -2.52 -15.87
CA THR A 488 12.44 -2.14 -15.03
C THR A 488 12.27 -2.97 -13.77
N ASP A 489 12.87 -4.17 -13.70
CA ASP A 489 12.71 -5.07 -12.55
C ASP A 489 14.06 -5.56 -12.02
N LYS A 490 14.43 -5.07 -10.83
CA LYS A 490 15.66 -5.45 -10.14
C LYS A 490 15.71 -6.95 -9.82
N ALA A 491 14.57 -7.60 -9.56
CA ALA A 491 14.55 -9.03 -9.26
C ALA A 491 15.00 -9.87 -10.47
N ILE A 492 14.53 -9.50 -11.67
CA ILE A 492 14.93 -10.14 -12.93
C ILE A 492 16.42 -9.88 -13.20
N SER A 493 16.89 -8.65 -13.00
CA SER A 493 18.31 -8.31 -13.15
C SER A 493 19.21 -9.15 -12.23
N ASN A 494 18.84 -9.24 -10.96
CA ASN A 494 19.59 -9.99 -9.95
C ASN A 494 19.58 -11.49 -10.27
N TYR A 495 18.44 -12.06 -10.61
CA TYR A 495 18.32 -13.47 -11.02
C TYR A 495 19.27 -13.79 -12.18
N LEU A 496 19.23 -13.00 -13.26
CA LEU A 496 20.09 -13.19 -14.44
C LEU A 496 21.58 -13.02 -14.12
N SER A 497 21.92 -12.14 -13.17
CA SER A 497 23.29 -11.93 -12.73
C SER A 497 23.81 -13.13 -11.93
N ALA A 498 22.99 -13.68 -11.04
CA ALA A 498 23.32 -14.82 -10.19
C ALA A 498 23.46 -16.11 -11.01
N THR A 499 22.58 -16.33 -11.99
CA THR A 499 22.63 -17.50 -12.88
C THR A 499 23.67 -17.36 -14.00
N ARG A 500 24.38 -16.23 -14.08
CA ARG A 500 25.31 -15.88 -15.18
C ARG A 500 24.67 -15.99 -16.57
N SER A 501 23.35 -15.90 -16.66
CA SER A 501 22.61 -16.06 -17.93
C SER A 501 22.92 -14.95 -18.93
N TYR A 502 23.56 -13.85 -18.50
CA TYR A 502 24.13 -12.81 -19.38
C TYR A 502 25.30 -13.31 -20.24
N GLN A 503 26.02 -14.37 -19.85
CA GLN A 503 27.29 -14.74 -20.48
C GLN A 503 27.15 -15.40 -21.86
N ALA A 504 25.96 -15.91 -22.22
CA ALA A 504 25.72 -16.52 -23.53
C ALA A 504 25.50 -15.50 -24.68
N ASP A 505 25.13 -14.25 -24.37
CA ASP A 505 24.81 -13.20 -25.38
C ASP A 505 25.54 -11.85 -25.13
N SER A 506 26.54 -11.84 -24.24
CA SER A 506 27.12 -10.62 -23.65
C SER A 506 27.72 -9.61 -24.64
N SER A 507 28.17 -10.03 -25.83
CA SER A 507 28.75 -9.11 -26.81
C SER A 507 27.70 -8.33 -27.60
N ASN A 508 26.48 -8.86 -27.75
CA ASN A 508 25.38 -8.22 -28.46
C ASN A 508 24.41 -7.50 -27.52
N LEU A 509 24.14 -8.05 -26.33
CA LEU A 509 23.27 -7.40 -25.33
C LEU A 509 23.90 -6.12 -24.75
N ARG A 510 25.21 -6.14 -24.42
CA ARG A 510 25.91 -4.93 -23.97
C ARG A 510 25.90 -3.84 -25.05
N LYS A 511 26.18 -4.22 -26.31
CA LYS A 511 26.12 -3.28 -27.44
C LYS A 511 24.71 -2.73 -27.65
N LEU A 512 23.65 -3.51 -27.47
CA LEU A 512 22.27 -3.01 -27.59
C LEU A 512 21.91 -2.04 -26.45
N ILE A 513 22.31 -2.36 -25.21
CA ILE A 513 22.12 -1.51 -24.03
C ILE A 513 22.88 -0.18 -24.20
N ASP A 514 24.12 -0.23 -24.68
CA ASP A 514 24.95 0.96 -24.95
C ASP A 514 24.39 1.79 -26.12
N VAL A 515 23.84 1.15 -27.17
CA VAL A 515 23.22 1.84 -28.32
C VAL A 515 21.87 2.46 -27.97
N GLU A 516 21.07 1.85 -27.08
CA GLU A 516 19.84 2.46 -26.58
C GLU A 516 20.12 3.60 -25.58
N ALA A 517 21.17 3.48 -24.75
CA ALA A 517 21.64 4.57 -23.90
C ALA A 517 22.14 5.78 -24.72
N ALA A 518 22.78 5.53 -25.88
CA ALA A 518 23.18 6.59 -26.80
C ALA A 518 21.99 7.30 -27.47
N HIS A 519 20.92 6.58 -27.81
CA HIS A 519 19.71 7.17 -28.40
C HIS A 519 18.84 7.93 -27.39
N ALA A 520 18.88 7.57 -26.11
CA ALA A 520 18.15 8.28 -25.05
C ALA A 520 18.77 9.65 -24.69
N ASN A 521 20.06 9.87 -25.00
CA ASN A 521 20.75 11.15 -24.80
C ASN A 521 20.64 12.12 -26.00
N LEU A 522 19.86 11.76 -27.03
CA LEU A 522 19.70 12.53 -28.27
C LEU A 522 18.27 13.05 -28.51
N ASN A 523 17.38 12.98 -27.53
CA ASN A 523 16.05 13.62 -27.57
C ASN A 523 15.76 14.44 -26.31
#